data_AF-A0A1Y2G5H9-F1
#
_entry.id   AF-A0A1Y2G5H9-F1
#
_cell.length_a   1.000
_cell.length_b   1.000
_cell.length_c   1.000
_cell.angle_alpha   90.00
_cell.angle_beta   90.00
_cell.angle_gamma   90.00
#
_symmetry.space_group_name_H-M   'P 1'
#
loop_
_entity.id
_entity.type
_entity.pdbx_description
1 polymer ?
#
loop_
_entity_poly.entity_id
_entity_poly.type
_entity_poly.pdbx_seq_one_letter_code
_entity_poly.pdbx_strand_id
1 'polypeptide(L)'
;MVTNKSTQNSSKLIFWLNGGPGCSSADGYFLESGPLRFVDNKLTINKGGWHEFANVVFLDQPVGTGLSFTSNQLLGTLSEVTDHFMAFLKQFFILFPERAQDDIYLAGESYAGTYIPYFARAILYHNAVVPQGEIPYNLKGLAIGNGWIDPLHQYVSYIPYIEHHNIATPEMMVDLIAQQDKCLSDIRLADRITQSQCESLVTLILAHTREGSECMNQYDVRLKDSFPECGLKWPAELPQMSVYLTRSDVVSALHASDALQSWTECSSRVSSQLRFDNSAPAITLLPGILEKVNVLLFSGDQDLICNHIGTEYMISNMTWQGLQGFQADAAKNTWTVDGHLAGEWIQDRNLTYVKLFNASHMVPYDAPLAALDMMNRFMGLDTSLQSFSSKLGTDGDGDGDGDEDLPPSKPEPPEPEPSEPEPSEPEPSEPSEPEPSESTPAPESKPEPEPEPEPEPEPEQQQQQQQQPPPPPGGEKVDIDQPKKSLMSANGSAALLLVLIIAGVGVFIVVRKNQDRKKPSGGHDGVQWFPLSGNDFSNHGRRLDENDLHELVVESGIIDSDDDDDDNFGTSRGSRN
;
A
#
# COMPACT_ATOMS: atom_id res chain seq x y z
N MET A 1 -12.21 10.20 16.02
CA MET A 1 -12.61 8.85 16.46
C MET A 1 -14.11 8.71 16.31
N VAL A 2 -14.57 7.63 15.69
CA VAL A 2 -15.97 7.17 15.71
C VAL A 2 -16.04 6.05 16.74
N THR A 3 -16.96 6.16 17.70
CA THR A 3 -17.12 5.15 18.76
C THR A 3 -17.87 3.93 18.26
N ASN A 4 -17.51 2.76 18.79
CA ASN A 4 -18.22 1.51 18.53
C ASN A 4 -19.71 1.65 18.87
N LYS A 5 -20.58 1.19 17.95
CA LYS A 5 -22.03 1.16 18.12
C LYS A 5 -22.52 -0.07 18.90
N SER A 6 -21.81 -1.20 18.77
CA SER A 6 -22.07 -2.42 19.53
C SER A 6 -21.50 -2.33 20.95
N THR A 7 -22.28 -2.78 21.94
CA THR A 7 -21.80 -2.97 23.31
C THR A 7 -21.09 -4.31 23.51
N GLN A 8 -21.12 -5.20 22.50
CA GLN A 8 -20.39 -6.46 22.50
C GLN A 8 -19.02 -6.23 21.86
N ASN A 9 -17.94 -6.65 22.54
CA ASN A 9 -16.55 -6.46 22.12
C ASN A 9 -16.14 -5.00 21.89
N SER A 10 -16.56 -4.10 22.80
CA SER A 10 -16.27 -2.65 22.74
C SER A 10 -14.79 -2.26 22.88
N SER A 11 -13.89 -3.24 23.04
CA SER A 11 -12.44 -3.09 23.25
C SER A 11 -11.61 -3.27 21.97
N LYS A 12 -12.22 -3.16 20.79
CA LYS A 12 -11.50 -3.12 19.50
C LYS A 12 -11.24 -1.66 19.10
N LEU A 13 -9.99 -1.33 18.77
CA LEU A 13 -9.57 0.01 18.33
C LEU A 13 -8.80 -0.09 17.01
N ILE A 14 -9.38 0.46 15.94
CA ILE A 14 -8.77 0.53 14.61
C ILE A 14 -8.22 1.95 14.40
N PHE A 15 -6.95 2.08 14.03
CA PHE A 15 -6.43 3.30 13.42
C PHE A 15 -6.47 3.11 11.91
N TRP A 16 -7.28 3.92 11.21
CA TRP A 16 -7.39 3.91 9.76
C TRP A 16 -6.50 4.99 9.12
N LEU A 17 -5.77 4.59 8.08
CA LEU A 17 -4.78 5.39 7.36
C LEU A 17 -4.99 5.26 5.85
N ASN A 18 -5.39 6.32 5.15
CA ASN A 18 -5.26 6.36 3.68
C ASN A 18 -3.80 6.63 3.27
N GLY A 19 -3.50 6.39 1.98
CA GLY A 19 -2.14 6.40 1.44
C GLY A 19 -1.72 7.73 0.77
N GLY A 20 -1.54 7.68 -0.54
CA GLY A 20 -0.99 8.78 -1.36
C GLY A 20 0.42 8.51 -1.87
N PRO A 21 1.50 8.94 -1.19
CA PRO A 21 1.54 9.48 0.17
C PRO A 21 1.00 10.91 0.30
N GLY A 22 0.21 11.15 1.34
CA GLY A 22 -0.33 12.47 1.69
C GLY A 22 -1.82 12.66 1.43
N CYS A 23 -2.58 11.57 1.25
CA CYS A 23 -4.05 11.61 1.10
C CYS A 23 -4.77 11.52 2.44
N SER A 24 -5.89 12.22 2.55
CA SER A 24 -6.62 12.41 3.81
C SER A 24 -7.33 11.13 4.25
N SER A 25 -7.26 10.80 5.54
CA SER A 25 -8.07 9.69 6.08
C SER A 25 -9.56 10.05 6.20
N ALA A 26 -9.96 11.24 5.73
CA ALA A 26 -11.35 11.58 5.47
C ALA A 26 -11.95 10.72 4.34
N ASP A 27 -11.14 10.24 3.41
CA ASP A 27 -11.58 9.36 2.30
C ASP A 27 -12.10 8.04 2.91
N GLY A 28 -11.30 7.43 3.78
CA GLY A 28 -11.69 6.34 4.68
C GLY A 28 -13.00 6.58 5.43
N TYR A 29 -13.21 7.81 5.93
CA TYR A 29 -14.38 8.16 6.72
C TYR A 29 -15.67 8.31 5.87
N PHE A 30 -15.59 8.97 4.71
CA PHE A 30 -16.75 9.45 3.94
C PHE A 30 -17.03 8.68 2.65
N LEU A 31 -16.06 7.93 2.14
CA LEU A 31 -16.17 7.15 0.91
C LEU A 31 -16.15 5.64 1.20
N GLU A 32 -15.44 5.21 2.25
CA GLU A 32 -15.07 3.81 2.44
C GLU A 32 -15.65 3.14 3.70
N SER A 33 -14.83 2.98 4.75
CA SER A 33 -15.07 2.15 5.95
C SER A 33 -15.70 2.93 7.11
N GLY A 34 -15.86 4.25 6.98
CA GLY A 34 -16.48 5.11 7.97
C GLY A 34 -18.02 5.03 8.02
N PRO A 35 -18.63 5.79 8.95
CA PRO A 35 -20.05 5.66 9.30
C PRO A 35 -21.00 6.31 8.29
N LEU A 36 -20.50 7.18 7.41
CA LEU A 36 -21.31 8.03 6.54
C LEU A 36 -20.81 7.96 5.10
N ARG A 37 -21.72 8.14 4.14
CA ARG A 37 -21.42 8.34 2.73
C ARG A 37 -22.24 9.44 2.09
N PHE A 38 -21.69 10.02 1.04
CA PHE A 38 -22.41 10.92 0.16
C PHE A 38 -23.32 10.12 -0.79
N VAL A 39 -24.60 10.47 -0.82
CA VAL A 39 -25.62 9.95 -1.76
C VAL A 39 -26.56 11.12 -2.09
N ASP A 40 -26.81 11.38 -3.38
CA ASP A 40 -27.68 12.47 -3.86
C ASP A 40 -27.40 13.84 -3.19
N ASN A 41 -26.13 14.20 -3.09
CA ASN A 41 -25.64 15.41 -2.42
C ASN A 41 -25.91 15.50 -0.90
N LYS A 42 -26.14 14.37 -0.22
CA LYS A 42 -26.42 14.30 1.23
C LYS A 42 -25.59 13.24 1.93
N LEU A 43 -25.29 13.47 3.20
CA LEU A 43 -24.70 12.44 4.07
C LEU A 43 -25.79 11.44 4.48
N THR A 44 -25.50 10.15 4.29
CA THR A 44 -26.34 9.00 4.61
C THR A 44 -25.53 7.96 5.39
N ILE A 45 -26.18 7.02 6.06
CA ILE A 45 -25.49 6.00 6.89
C ILE A 45 -24.89 4.92 6.01
N ASN A 46 -23.59 4.64 6.18
CA ASN A 46 -22.92 3.50 5.58
C ASN A 46 -23.28 2.21 6.34
N LYS A 47 -23.86 1.22 5.65
CA LYS A 47 -24.19 -0.09 6.23
C LYS A 47 -22.97 -0.99 6.45
N GLY A 48 -21.86 -0.75 5.75
CA GLY A 48 -20.58 -1.44 5.92
C GLY A 48 -19.57 -0.71 6.80
N GLY A 49 -20.00 0.29 7.58
CA GLY A 49 -19.07 1.08 8.37
C GLY A 49 -18.43 0.27 9.51
N TRP A 50 -17.10 0.20 9.57
CA TRP A 50 -16.34 -0.62 10.54
C TRP A 50 -16.59 -0.24 12.01
N HIS A 51 -17.11 0.97 12.24
CA HIS A 51 -17.59 1.43 13.55
C HIS A 51 -18.77 0.64 14.15
N GLU A 52 -19.40 -0.26 13.39
CA GLU A 52 -20.49 -1.11 13.90
C GLU A 52 -19.99 -2.07 15.02
N PHE A 53 -18.71 -2.46 14.99
CA PHE A 53 -18.10 -3.37 15.97
C PHE A 53 -16.72 -2.98 16.50
N ALA A 54 -16.16 -1.82 16.10
CA ALA A 54 -14.91 -1.29 16.64
C ALA A 54 -14.97 0.23 16.86
N ASN A 55 -14.08 0.77 17.71
CA ASN A 55 -13.79 2.20 17.70
C ASN A 55 -12.84 2.47 16.54
N VAL A 56 -13.08 3.50 15.72
CA VAL A 56 -12.26 3.78 14.53
C VAL A 56 -11.68 5.20 14.58
N VAL A 57 -10.37 5.31 14.44
CA VAL A 57 -9.61 6.57 14.41
C VAL A 57 -9.07 6.76 13.00
N PHE A 58 -9.79 7.53 12.19
CA PHE A 58 -9.32 8.06 10.93
C PHE A 58 -8.30 9.18 11.21
N LEU A 59 -7.05 9.00 10.75
CA LEU A 59 -5.94 9.91 11.07
C LEU A 59 -5.37 10.55 9.80
N ASP A 60 -5.51 11.87 9.66
CA ASP A 60 -4.76 12.64 8.67
C ASP A 60 -3.27 12.66 9.04
N GLN A 61 -2.46 11.96 8.26
CA GLN A 61 -1.01 11.91 8.40
C GLN A 61 -0.35 11.71 7.02
N PRO A 62 0.94 12.01 6.82
CA PRO A 62 1.81 12.83 7.67
C PRO A 62 1.29 14.25 7.89
N VAL A 63 2.02 15.07 8.65
CA VAL A 63 1.66 16.49 8.79
C VAL A 63 1.74 17.21 7.44
N GLY A 64 0.71 17.98 7.09
CA GLY A 64 0.49 18.55 5.76
C GLY A 64 -0.54 17.81 4.90
N THR A 65 -1.03 16.64 5.35
CA THR A 65 -2.18 15.90 4.81
C THR A 65 -3.50 16.46 5.36
N GLY A 66 -4.53 16.64 4.51
CA GLY A 66 -5.88 17.02 4.95
C GLY A 66 -5.91 18.23 5.90
N LEU A 67 -6.50 18.03 7.09
CA LEU A 67 -6.55 19.02 8.17
C LEU A 67 -5.33 19.00 9.11
N SER A 68 -4.41 18.04 8.99
CA SER A 68 -3.17 18.01 9.77
C SER A 68 -2.17 19.04 9.24
N PHE A 69 -1.69 19.94 10.10
CA PHE A 69 -0.90 21.11 9.70
C PHE A 69 0.33 21.33 10.58
N THR A 70 1.31 22.06 10.04
CA THR A 70 2.50 22.52 10.78
C THR A 70 2.96 23.88 10.25
N SER A 71 3.54 24.70 11.13
CA SER A 71 4.28 25.90 10.74
C SER A 71 5.74 25.61 10.38
N ASN A 72 6.20 24.38 10.61
CA ASN A 72 7.57 23.93 10.36
C ASN A 72 7.69 23.28 8.97
N GLN A 73 8.82 22.62 8.70
CA GLN A 73 9.00 21.85 7.48
C GLN A 73 8.14 20.57 7.48
N LEU A 74 7.85 20.05 6.29
CA LEU A 74 7.20 18.76 6.10
C LEU A 74 8.23 17.63 6.29
N LEU A 75 7.76 16.44 6.70
CA LEU A 75 8.61 15.28 6.97
C LEU A 75 9.10 14.67 5.65
N GLY A 76 10.39 14.33 5.59
CA GLY A 76 11.07 13.81 4.39
C GLY A 76 11.42 12.33 4.42
N THR A 77 11.21 11.64 5.54
CA THR A 77 11.51 10.22 5.68
C THR A 77 10.41 9.46 6.42
N LEU A 78 10.24 8.17 6.14
CA LEU A 78 9.38 7.27 6.90
C LEU A 78 9.78 7.16 8.37
N SER A 79 11.05 7.39 8.73
CA SER A 79 11.48 7.46 10.14
C SER A 79 10.81 8.62 10.87
N GLU A 80 10.88 9.83 10.32
CA GLU A 80 10.23 11.02 10.90
C GLU A 80 8.70 10.86 10.96
N VAL A 81 8.10 10.28 9.91
CA VAL A 81 6.66 9.96 9.88
C VAL A 81 6.28 8.97 10.99
N THR A 82 7.12 7.95 11.22
CA THR A 82 6.94 6.95 12.28
C THR A 82 7.07 7.57 13.67
N ASP A 83 8.06 8.43 13.89
CA ASP A 83 8.25 9.15 15.16
C ASP A 83 7.05 10.06 15.46
N HIS A 84 6.52 10.75 14.45
CA HIS A 84 5.31 11.55 14.56
C HIS A 84 4.07 10.69 14.88
N PHE A 85 3.92 9.51 14.28
CA PHE A 85 2.84 8.59 14.59
C PHE A 85 2.93 8.05 16.04
N MET A 86 4.13 7.70 16.51
CA MET A 86 4.36 7.27 17.90
C MET A 86 4.09 8.40 18.91
N ALA A 87 4.44 9.65 18.57
CA ALA A 87 4.09 10.82 19.36
C ALA A 87 2.57 11.07 19.39
N PHE A 88 1.88 10.87 18.27
CA PHE A 88 0.42 10.90 18.20
C PHE A 88 -0.22 9.83 19.09
N LEU A 89 0.21 8.56 19.01
CA LEU A 89 -0.32 7.48 19.85
C LEU A 89 -0.17 7.79 21.35
N LYS A 90 0.99 8.29 21.76
CA LYS A 90 1.23 8.72 23.14
C LYS A 90 0.24 9.80 23.57
N GLN A 91 0.04 10.83 22.74
CA GLN A 91 -0.90 11.91 23.05
C GLN A 91 -2.36 11.45 23.00
N PHE A 92 -2.71 10.52 22.12
CA PHE A 92 -4.02 9.91 22.01
C PHE A 92 -4.39 9.16 23.29
N PHE A 93 -3.54 8.28 23.80
CA PHE A 93 -3.82 7.54 25.04
C PHE A 93 -3.74 8.40 26.32
N ILE A 94 -3.11 9.57 26.28
CA ILE A 94 -3.23 10.59 27.34
C ILE A 94 -4.63 11.23 27.35
N LEU A 95 -5.26 11.41 26.19
CA LEU A 95 -6.58 12.02 26.05
C LEU A 95 -7.73 11.01 26.18
N PHE A 96 -7.49 9.77 25.77
CA PHE A 96 -8.43 8.64 25.81
C PHE A 96 -7.84 7.45 26.61
N PRO A 97 -7.54 7.63 27.91
CA PRO A 97 -6.90 6.59 28.72
C PRO A 97 -7.75 5.32 28.85
N GLU A 98 -9.08 5.42 28.69
CA GLU A 98 -9.99 4.27 28.64
C GLU A 98 -9.76 3.36 27.42
N ARG A 99 -9.02 3.84 26.41
CA ARG A 99 -8.65 3.08 25.19
C ARG A 99 -7.29 2.42 25.27
N ALA A 100 -6.48 2.70 26.29
CA ALA A 100 -5.12 2.17 26.40
C ALA A 100 -5.04 0.64 26.56
N GLN A 101 -6.15 -0.01 26.89
CA GLN A 101 -6.27 -1.48 27.02
C GLN A 101 -6.98 -2.13 25.81
N ASP A 102 -7.46 -1.35 24.85
CA ASP A 102 -8.15 -1.90 23.66
C ASP A 102 -7.17 -2.73 22.82
N ASP A 103 -7.68 -3.77 22.15
CA ASP A 103 -6.97 -4.48 21.10
C ASP A 103 -6.79 -3.53 19.90
N ILE A 104 -5.54 -3.15 19.64
CA ILE A 104 -5.18 -2.19 18.60
C ILE A 104 -4.99 -2.92 17.27
N TYR A 105 -5.62 -2.39 16.23
CA TYR A 105 -5.41 -2.78 14.84
C TYR A 105 -4.97 -1.55 14.05
N LEU A 106 -3.93 -1.70 13.23
CA LEU A 106 -3.57 -0.69 12.24
C LEU A 106 -4.17 -1.12 10.90
N ALA A 107 -5.03 -0.29 10.33
CA ALA A 107 -5.68 -0.57 9.06
C ALA A 107 -5.51 0.59 8.09
N GLY A 108 -5.63 0.32 6.80
CA GLY A 108 -5.47 1.33 5.77
C GLY A 108 -5.22 0.72 4.41
N GLU A 109 -4.98 1.59 3.43
CA GLU A 109 -4.86 1.21 2.03
C GLU A 109 -3.73 1.91 1.28
N SER A 110 -3.41 1.43 0.08
CA SER A 110 -2.50 2.12 -0.84
C SER A 110 -1.10 2.29 -0.22
N TYR A 111 -0.53 3.49 -0.25
CA TYR A 111 0.73 3.80 0.45
C TYR A 111 0.71 3.55 1.98
N ALA A 112 -0.45 3.33 2.61
CA ALA A 112 -0.48 2.83 3.98
C ALA A 112 0.09 1.40 4.12
N GLY A 113 0.19 0.63 3.04
CA GLY A 113 1.02 -0.59 2.98
C GLY A 113 2.50 -0.34 3.30
N THR A 114 2.98 0.89 3.10
CA THR A 114 4.30 1.33 3.54
C THR A 114 4.26 1.83 4.99
N TYR A 115 3.29 2.68 5.35
CA TYR A 115 3.21 3.25 6.70
C TYR A 115 2.99 2.20 7.80
N ILE A 116 2.05 1.27 7.59
CA ILE A 116 1.54 0.35 8.61
C ILE A 116 2.64 -0.61 9.12
N PRO A 117 3.48 -1.26 8.29
CA PRO A 117 4.59 -2.09 8.79
C PRO A 117 5.66 -1.28 9.54
N TYR A 118 5.94 -0.04 9.11
CA TYR A 118 6.88 0.85 9.81
C TYR A 118 6.35 1.22 11.21
N PHE A 119 5.07 1.57 11.32
CA PHE A 119 4.41 1.90 12.59
C PHE A 119 4.29 0.67 13.50
N ALA A 120 3.92 -0.49 12.94
CA ALA A 120 3.85 -1.76 13.67
C ALA A 120 5.20 -2.14 14.29
N ARG A 121 6.29 -2.05 13.52
CA ARG A 121 7.65 -2.30 14.03
C ARG A 121 8.00 -1.35 15.19
N ALA A 122 7.66 -0.07 15.08
CA ALA A 122 7.92 0.91 16.15
C ALA A 122 7.11 0.61 17.42
N ILE A 123 5.84 0.19 17.29
CA ILE A 123 5.02 -0.27 18.42
C ILE A 123 5.63 -1.52 19.07
N LEU A 124 6.00 -2.52 18.28
CA LEU A 124 6.59 -3.76 18.78
C LEU A 124 7.92 -3.51 19.51
N TYR A 125 8.77 -2.64 18.97
CA TYR A 125 10.02 -2.22 19.62
C TYR A 125 9.76 -1.47 20.94
N HIS A 126 8.84 -0.49 20.93
CA HIS A 126 8.41 0.23 22.14
C HIS A 126 7.94 -0.74 23.23
N ASN A 127 7.08 -1.70 22.88
CA ASN A 127 6.54 -2.67 23.82
C ASN A 127 7.60 -3.61 24.41
N ALA A 128 8.68 -3.91 23.66
CA ALA A 128 9.79 -4.73 24.14
C ALA A 128 10.66 -4.02 25.21
N VAL A 129 10.63 -2.68 25.27
CA VAL A 129 11.43 -1.87 26.20
C VAL A 129 10.59 -1.03 27.17
N VAL A 130 9.27 -1.22 27.19
CA VAL A 130 8.35 -0.39 27.99
C VAL A 130 8.64 -0.54 29.50
N PRO A 131 8.76 0.56 30.27
CA PRO A 131 9.08 0.47 31.70
C PRO A 131 8.03 -0.29 32.51
N GLN A 132 8.48 -0.99 33.56
CA GLN A 132 7.59 -1.74 34.44
C GLN A 132 6.58 -0.79 35.14
N GLY A 133 5.30 -0.90 34.76
CA GLY A 133 4.21 -0.05 35.25
C GLY A 133 3.58 0.85 34.19
N GLU A 134 4.20 1.00 33.02
CA GLU A 134 3.57 1.59 31.84
C GLU A 134 2.80 0.54 31.03
N ILE A 135 1.79 0.99 30.26
CA ILE A 135 0.91 0.10 29.48
C ILE A 135 1.48 -0.04 28.06
N PRO A 136 1.82 -1.26 27.60
CA PRO A 136 2.21 -1.48 26.21
C PRO A 136 1.02 -1.27 25.28
N TYR A 137 1.27 -0.77 24.07
CA TYR A 137 0.23 -0.64 23.05
C TYR A 137 -0.15 -2.03 22.54
N ASN A 138 -1.33 -2.51 22.89
CA ASN A 138 -1.80 -3.89 22.65
C ASN A 138 -2.15 -4.17 21.17
N LEU A 139 -1.15 -4.08 20.29
CA LEU A 139 -1.24 -4.37 18.86
C LEU A 139 -1.58 -5.85 18.63
N LYS A 140 -2.70 -6.11 17.94
CA LYS A 140 -3.18 -7.46 17.60
C LYS A 140 -3.04 -7.82 16.13
N GLY A 141 -3.12 -6.84 15.24
CA GLY A 141 -2.90 -7.10 13.83
C GLY A 141 -2.92 -5.89 12.91
N LEU A 142 -2.54 -6.14 11.66
CA LEU A 142 -2.47 -5.16 10.58
C LEU A 142 -3.45 -5.57 9.47
N ALA A 143 -4.22 -4.64 8.93
CA ALA A 143 -5.14 -4.89 7.81
C ALA A 143 -4.85 -3.91 6.66
N ILE A 144 -4.20 -4.39 5.60
CA ILE A 144 -3.68 -3.56 4.52
C ILE A 144 -4.43 -3.88 3.22
N GLY A 145 -5.21 -2.91 2.74
CA GLY A 145 -5.93 -2.96 1.47
C GLY A 145 -5.08 -2.47 0.31
N ASN A 146 -5.05 -3.18 -0.82
CA ASN A 146 -4.45 -2.73 -2.07
C ASN A 146 -3.11 -2.00 -1.85
N GLY A 147 -2.22 -2.63 -1.08
CA GLY A 147 -1.12 -1.94 -0.41
C GLY A 147 0.13 -1.81 -1.27
N TRP A 148 0.79 -0.65 -1.22
CA TRP A 148 2.14 -0.47 -1.75
C TRP A 148 3.18 -0.85 -0.68
N ILE A 149 3.83 -2.01 -0.86
CA ILE A 149 4.64 -2.70 0.17
C ILE A 149 5.99 -3.17 -0.40
N ASP A 150 5.98 -3.71 -1.62
CA ASP A 150 7.12 -4.34 -2.30
C ASP A 150 7.22 -3.85 -3.76
N PRO A 151 8.02 -2.79 -4.01
CA PRO A 151 8.17 -2.23 -5.35
C PRO A 151 8.65 -3.26 -6.38
N LEU A 152 9.52 -4.20 -6.02
CA LEU A 152 10.08 -5.16 -6.97
C LEU A 152 8.98 -6.06 -7.55
N HIS A 153 8.24 -6.74 -6.68
CA HIS A 153 7.21 -7.68 -7.11
C HIS A 153 5.96 -6.97 -7.64
N GLN A 154 5.64 -5.78 -7.13
CA GLN A 154 4.50 -5.01 -7.62
C GLN A 154 4.78 -4.34 -8.98
N TYR A 155 5.98 -3.81 -9.25
CA TYR A 155 6.27 -3.25 -10.58
C TYR A 155 6.36 -4.29 -11.68
N VAL A 156 6.79 -5.54 -11.40
CA VAL A 156 6.77 -6.59 -12.43
C VAL A 156 5.36 -7.10 -12.74
N SER A 157 4.42 -6.97 -11.80
CA SER A 157 3.04 -7.46 -11.95
C SER A 157 2.18 -6.69 -12.95
N TYR A 158 2.56 -5.45 -13.31
CA TYR A 158 1.74 -4.61 -14.20
C TYR A 158 1.48 -5.25 -15.56
N ILE A 159 2.49 -5.90 -16.15
CA ILE A 159 2.39 -6.58 -17.46
C ILE A 159 1.42 -7.78 -17.40
N PRO A 160 1.64 -8.82 -16.56
CA PRO A 160 0.71 -9.95 -16.48
C PRO A 160 -0.70 -9.53 -16.04
N TYR A 161 -0.85 -8.43 -15.29
CA TYR A 161 -2.17 -7.89 -14.96
C TYR A 161 -2.90 -7.31 -16.17
N ILE A 162 -2.27 -6.47 -16.99
CA ILE A 162 -2.93 -5.95 -18.21
C ILE A 162 -3.16 -7.05 -19.26
N GLU A 163 -2.35 -8.12 -19.28
CA GLU A 163 -2.60 -9.30 -20.10
C GLU A 163 -3.83 -10.08 -19.60
N HIS A 164 -3.90 -10.38 -18.29
CA HIS A 164 -5.04 -11.04 -17.65
C HIS A 164 -6.37 -10.31 -17.89
N HIS A 165 -6.36 -8.97 -17.82
CA HIS A 165 -7.55 -8.14 -18.05
C HIS A 165 -7.82 -7.80 -19.53
N ASN A 166 -7.06 -8.38 -20.47
CA ASN A 166 -7.19 -8.15 -21.93
C ASN A 166 -7.04 -6.66 -22.34
N ILE A 167 -6.23 -5.90 -21.59
CA ILE A 167 -5.92 -4.48 -21.81
C ILE A 167 -4.67 -4.33 -22.71
N ALA A 168 -3.76 -5.31 -22.68
CA ALA A 168 -2.50 -5.27 -23.41
C ALA A 168 -2.67 -5.19 -24.94
N THR A 169 -1.85 -4.37 -25.60
CA THR A 169 -1.73 -4.31 -27.06
C THR A 169 -0.28 -4.52 -27.50
N PRO A 170 0.00 -5.02 -28.72
CA PRO A 170 1.38 -5.25 -29.16
C PRO A 170 2.27 -4.00 -29.10
N GLU A 171 1.70 -2.82 -29.37
CA GLU A 171 2.39 -1.54 -29.30
C GLU A 171 2.71 -1.14 -27.84
N MET A 172 1.72 -1.29 -26.95
CA MET A 172 1.88 -1.05 -25.52
C MET A 172 2.96 -1.97 -24.90
N MET A 173 2.98 -3.25 -25.29
CA MET A 173 3.92 -4.23 -24.76
C MET A 173 5.38 -3.92 -25.10
N VAL A 174 5.66 -3.39 -26.30
CA VAL A 174 7.02 -2.97 -26.68
C VAL A 174 7.53 -1.86 -25.75
N ASP A 175 6.71 -0.83 -25.50
CA ASP A 175 7.08 0.30 -24.65
C ASP A 175 7.17 -0.09 -23.17
N LEU A 176 6.27 -0.97 -22.69
CA LEU A 176 6.26 -1.44 -21.30
C LEU A 176 7.43 -2.37 -20.97
N ILE A 177 7.77 -3.32 -21.83
CA ILE A 177 8.95 -4.20 -21.61
C ILE A 177 10.21 -3.34 -21.53
N ALA A 178 10.39 -2.41 -22.48
CA ALA A 178 11.53 -1.50 -22.49
C ALA A 178 11.57 -0.54 -21.27
N GLN A 179 10.43 -0.21 -20.66
CA GLN A 179 10.39 0.57 -19.43
C GLN A 179 10.60 -0.30 -18.17
N GLN A 180 10.14 -1.55 -18.19
CA GLN A 180 10.32 -2.50 -17.08
C GLN A 180 11.81 -2.86 -16.91
N ASP A 181 12.56 -3.03 -18.00
CA ASP A 181 14.02 -3.23 -17.95
C ASP A 181 14.76 -2.07 -17.25
N LYS A 182 14.33 -0.82 -17.50
CA LYS A 182 14.87 0.38 -16.82
C LYS A 182 14.50 0.40 -15.35
N CYS A 183 13.24 0.07 -15.03
CA CYS A 183 12.75 -0.02 -13.66
C CYS A 183 13.55 -1.07 -12.85
N LEU A 184 13.70 -2.28 -13.36
CA LEU A 184 14.47 -3.35 -12.72
C LEU A 184 15.95 -2.98 -12.57
N SER A 185 16.50 -2.17 -13.47
CA SER A 185 17.84 -1.63 -13.34
C SER A 185 17.94 -0.55 -12.25
N ASP A 186 16.95 0.33 -12.08
CA ASP A 186 16.88 1.33 -10.99
C ASP A 186 16.76 0.64 -9.61
N ILE A 187 15.89 -0.36 -9.49
CA ILE A 187 15.70 -1.14 -8.25
C ILE A 187 16.99 -1.85 -7.83
N ARG A 188 17.74 -2.45 -8.78
CA ARG A 188 19.04 -3.10 -8.50
C ARG A 188 20.13 -2.12 -8.02
N LEU A 189 20.01 -0.83 -8.31
CA LEU A 189 20.98 0.19 -7.87
C LEU A 189 20.68 0.71 -6.46
N ALA A 190 19.41 0.82 -6.09
CA ALA A 190 18.98 1.20 -4.76
C ALA A 190 17.60 0.60 -4.46
N ASP A 191 17.52 -0.36 -3.54
CA ASP A 191 16.25 -0.93 -3.11
C ASP A 191 15.57 -0.02 -2.07
N ARG A 192 14.57 0.74 -2.52
CA ARG A 192 13.84 1.76 -1.76
C ARG A 192 12.38 1.79 -2.18
N ILE A 193 11.52 2.32 -1.32
CA ILE A 193 10.06 2.30 -1.56
C ILE A 193 9.62 3.13 -2.80
N THR A 194 10.30 4.24 -3.08
CA THR A 194 9.97 5.16 -4.19
C THR A 194 10.97 4.99 -5.34
N GLN A 195 10.49 4.55 -6.51
CA GLN A 195 11.34 4.25 -7.67
C GLN A 195 10.90 5.03 -8.91
N SER A 196 11.55 6.17 -9.15
CA SER A 196 11.13 7.14 -10.17
C SER A 196 11.10 6.60 -11.61
N GLN A 197 11.99 5.67 -11.97
CA GLN A 197 11.95 5.03 -13.29
C GLN A 197 10.75 4.08 -13.43
N CYS A 198 10.32 3.48 -12.32
CA CYS A 198 9.24 2.51 -12.28
C CYS A 198 7.85 3.16 -12.30
N GLU A 199 7.67 4.32 -11.66
CA GLU A 199 6.42 5.12 -11.72
C GLU A 199 5.92 5.39 -13.16
N SER A 200 6.86 5.40 -14.13
CA SER A 200 6.55 5.58 -15.55
C SER A 200 5.76 4.42 -16.17
N LEU A 201 5.78 3.21 -15.59
CA LEU A 201 5.04 2.04 -16.10
C LEU A 201 3.52 2.29 -16.11
N VAL A 202 2.96 2.73 -14.98
CA VAL A 202 1.53 3.08 -14.88
C VAL A 202 1.20 4.22 -15.83
N THR A 203 2.04 5.26 -15.87
CA THR A 203 1.85 6.42 -16.76
C THR A 203 1.79 6.01 -18.24
N LEU A 204 2.59 5.02 -18.67
CA LEU A 204 2.54 4.46 -20.02
C LEU A 204 1.23 3.68 -20.26
N ILE A 205 0.81 2.79 -19.35
CA ILE A 205 -0.47 2.05 -19.46
C ILE A 205 -1.64 3.04 -19.64
N LEU A 206 -1.69 4.10 -18.85
CA LEU A 206 -2.74 5.13 -18.92
C LEU A 206 -2.67 5.97 -20.21
N ALA A 207 -1.47 6.16 -20.77
CA ALA A 207 -1.29 6.83 -22.06
C ALA A 207 -1.71 5.95 -23.26
N HIS A 208 -1.42 4.64 -23.23
CA HIS A 208 -1.83 3.70 -24.29
C HIS A 208 -3.33 3.36 -24.24
N THR A 209 -3.97 3.41 -23.07
CA THR A 209 -5.42 3.21 -22.90
C THR A 209 -6.25 4.48 -23.13
N ARG A 210 -5.65 5.52 -23.72
CA ARG A 210 -6.28 6.80 -23.98
C ARG A 210 -7.19 6.75 -25.22
N GLU A 211 -8.44 7.13 -25.04
CA GLU A 211 -9.46 7.25 -26.08
C GLU A 211 -9.96 8.70 -26.14
N GLY A 212 -9.46 9.47 -27.11
CA GLY A 212 -9.83 10.88 -27.27
C GLY A 212 -9.39 11.77 -26.09
N SER A 213 -10.33 12.14 -25.23
CA SER A 213 -10.11 12.93 -24.00
C SER A 213 -10.17 12.10 -22.73
N GLU A 214 -10.37 10.80 -22.82
CA GLU A 214 -10.50 9.88 -21.68
C GLU A 214 -9.37 8.85 -21.67
N CYS A 215 -9.14 8.22 -20.52
CA CYS A 215 -8.20 7.14 -20.28
C CYS A 215 -8.83 6.17 -19.27
N MET A 216 -8.26 4.97 -19.14
CA MET A 216 -8.64 4.03 -18.08
C MET A 216 -8.42 4.64 -16.69
N ASN A 217 -9.26 4.29 -15.73
CA ASN A 217 -9.04 4.64 -14.33
C ASN A 217 -8.01 3.68 -13.70
N GLN A 218 -6.94 4.22 -13.11
CA GLN A 218 -5.89 3.42 -12.47
C GLN A 218 -6.32 2.72 -11.18
N TYR A 219 -7.45 3.11 -10.59
CA TYR A 219 -8.02 2.53 -9.38
C TYR A 219 -9.09 1.48 -9.65
N ASP A 220 -9.69 1.49 -10.86
CA ASP A 220 -10.65 0.48 -11.33
C ASP A 220 -10.59 0.39 -12.86
N VAL A 221 -10.01 -0.69 -13.39
CA VAL A 221 -9.82 -0.86 -14.84
C VAL A 221 -11.10 -0.93 -15.66
N ARG A 222 -12.26 -1.15 -15.02
CA ARG A 222 -13.58 -1.14 -15.67
C ARG A 222 -14.07 0.28 -15.96
N LEU A 223 -13.47 1.29 -15.34
CA LEU A 223 -13.89 2.69 -15.41
C LEU A 223 -12.96 3.52 -16.31
N LYS A 224 -13.47 4.67 -16.74
CA LYS A 224 -12.75 5.69 -17.53
C LYS A 224 -12.85 7.04 -16.81
N ASP A 225 -11.85 7.89 -16.99
CA ASP A 225 -11.82 9.28 -16.51
C ASP A 225 -11.10 10.17 -17.55
N SER A 226 -11.27 11.48 -17.42
CA SER A 226 -10.58 12.51 -18.17
C SER A 226 -9.05 12.35 -18.16
N PHE A 227 -8.41 12.36 -19.33
CA PHE A 227 -6.96 12.39 -19.46
C PHE A 227 -6.42 13.81 -19.19
N PRO A 228 -5.36 13.99 -18.37
CA PRO A 228 -4.43 12.98 -17.84
C PRO A 228 -4.71 12.53 -16.40
N GLU A 229 -5.93 12.73 -15.89
CA GLU A 229 -6.27 12.48 -14.48
C GLU A 229 -6.46 10.99 -14.22
N CYS A 230 -7.10 10.27 -15.16
CA CYS A 230 -7.12 8.81 -15.23
C CYS A 230 -7.42 8.10 -13.89
N GLY A 231 -8.37 8.64 -13.12
CA GLY A 231 -8.75 8.16 -11.79
C GLY A 231 -8.61 9.20 -10.68
N LEU A 232 -7.81 10.26 -10.85
CA LEU A 232 -7.61 11.30 -9.82
C LEU A 232 -8.86 12.17 -9.53
N LYS A 233 -9.99 11.92 -10.18
CA LYS A 233 -11.31 12.53 -9.89
C LYS A 233 -12.36 11.53 -9.40
N TRP A 234 -11.98 10.27 -9.25
CA TRP A 234 -12.84 9.19 -8.75
C TRP A 234 -12.65 9.03 -7.24
N PRO A 235 -13.69 8.61 -6.48
CA PRO A 235 -15.06 8.33 -6.91
C PRO A 235 -15.89 9.58 -7.19
N ALA A 236 -17.09 9.43 -7.75
CA ALA A 236 -17.92 10.53 -8.23
C ALA A 236 -18.32 11.54 -7.11
N GLU A 237 -18.31 11.08 -5.86
CA GLU A 237 -18.60 11.84 -4.65
C GLU A 237 -17.43 12.74 -4.19
N LEU A 238 -16.20 12.49 -4.63
CA LEU A 238 -14.98 13.19 -4.18
C LEU A 238 -15.06 14.73 -4.34
N PRO A 239 -15.51 15.30 -5.47
CA PRO A 239 -15.70 16.75 -5.58
C PRO A 239 -16.71 17.30 -4.58
N GLN A 240 -17.74 16.53 -4.24
CA GLN A 240 -18.76 16.94 -3.28
C GLN A 240 -18.24 16.87 -1.84
N MET A 241 -17.48 15.82 -1.51
CA MET A 241 -16.75 15.70 -0.24
C MET A 241 -15.80 16.88 -0.03
N SER A 242 -15.07 17.27 -1.09
CA SER A 242 -14.17 18.42 -1.09
C SER A 242 -14.87 19.73 -0.74
N VAL A 243 -16.05 19.97 -1.33
CA VAL A 243 -16.87 21.14 -0.99
C VAL A 243 -17.42 21.05 0.43
N TYR A 244 -17.75 19.85 0.92
CA TYR A 244 -18.24 19.67 2.29
C TYR A 244 -17.16 19.98 3.34
N LEU A 245 -15.96 19.42 3.19
CA LEU A 245 -14.85 19.55 4.15
C LEU A 245 -14.15 20.90 4.13
N THR A 246 -14.37 21.72 3.10
CA THR A 246 -13.89 23.12 3.04
C THR A 246 -14.86 24.15 3.62
N ARG A 247 -16.08 23.75 4.03
CA ARG A 247 -17.03 24.64 4.70
C ARG A 247 -16.57 25.02 6.10
N SER A 248 -16.64 26.31 6.42
CA SER A 248 -16.25 26.83 7.73
C SER A 248 -17.05 26.24 8.90
N ASP A 249 -18.36 25.99 8.72
CA ASP A 249 -19.19 25.39 9.77
C ASP A 249 -18.82 23.91 10.04
N VAL A 250 -18.43 23.17 8.99
CA VAL A 250 -17.90 21.81 9.11
C VAL A 250 -16.52 21.80 9.76
N VAL A 251 -15.59 22.64 9.31
CA VAL A 251 -14.23 22.76 9.90
C VAL A 251 -14.29 23.16 11.37
N SER A 252 -15.20 24.06 11.77
CA SER A 252 -15.42 24.40 13.17
C SER A 252 -16.08 23.28 13.98
N ALA A 253 -17.01 22.51 13.39
CA ALA A 253 -17.61 21.34 14.03
C ALA A 253 -16.60 20.18 14.23
N LEU A 254 -15.59 20.07 13.35
CA LEU A 254 -14.45 19.16 13.49
C LEU A 254 -13.36 19.69 14.44
N HIS A 255 -13.55 20.88 15.03
CA HIS A 255 -12.58 21.57 15.89
C HIS A 255 -11.22 21.86 15.21
N ALA A 256 -11.21 21.98 13.89
CA ALA A 256 -10.01 22.16 13.07
C ALA A 256 -9.81 23.62 12.59
N SER A 257 -10.39 24.61 13.29
CA SER A 257 -10.35 26.02 12.86
C SER A 257 -8.96 26.69 12.92
N ASP A 258 -7.98 26.05 13.55
CA ASP A 258 -6.57 26.48 13.55
C ASP A 258 -5.78 25.95 12.34
N ALA A 259 -6.41 25.14 11.46
CA ALA A 259 -5.76 24.58 10.28
C ALA A 259 -5.24 25.68 9.33
N LEU A 260 -3.94 25.58 8.98
CA LEU A 260 -3.26 26.57 8.15
C LEU A 260 -3.58 26.47 6.65
N GLN A 261 -4.16 25.35 6.22
CA GLN A 261 -4.62 25.13 4.85
C GLN A 261 -6.12 24.79 4.82
N SER A 262 -6.78 25.11 3.71
CA SER A 262 -8.08 24.49 3.40
C SER A 262 -7.89 22.99 3.17
N TRP A 263 -8.88 22.17 3.55
CA TRP A 263 -8.83 20.74 3.27
C TRP A 263 -8.73 20.48 1.76
N THR A 264 -7.86 19.53 1.42
CA THR A 264 -7.73 18.89 0.12
C THR A 264 -7.49 17.41 0.37
N GLU A 265 -8.04 16.55 -0.47
CA GLU A 265 -7.85 15.09 -0.44
C GLU A 265 -6.36 14.72 -0.36
N CYS A 266 -5.62 14.88 -1.46
CA CYS A 266 -4.20 14.54 -1.55
C CYS A 266 -3.27 15.75 -1.59
N SER A 267 -2.32 15.79 -0.66
CA SER A 267 -1.31 16.85 -0.54
C SER A 267 -0.07 16.54 -1.37
N SER A 268 -0.03 17.04 -2.62
CA SER A 268 1.13 16.88 -3.52
C SER A 268 2.46 17.37 -2.93
N ARG A 269 2.41 18.29 -1.95
CA ARG A 269 3.56 18.76 -1.17
C ARG A 269 4.14 17.67 -0.26
N VAL A 270 3.28 16.87 0.39
CA VAL A 270 3.71 15.73 1.22
C VAL A 270 4.29 14.64 0.33
N SER A 271 3.60 14.30 -0.76
CA SER A 271 4.09 13.34 -1.77
C SER A 271 5.47 13.72 -2.31
N SER A 272 5.65 14.98 -2.72
CA SER A 272 6.93 15.48 -3.23
C SER A 272 8.06 15.45 -2.20
N GLN A 273 7.73 15.61 -0.90
CA GLN A 273 8.72 15.61 0.18
C GLN A 273 9.22 14.19 0.50
N LEU A 274 8.34 13.19 0.43
CA LEU A 274 8.69 11.76 0.64
C LEU A 274 9.28 11.08 -0.61
N ARG A 275 9.21 11.72 -1.80
CA ARG A 275 9.77 11.19 -3.06
C ARG A 275 11.26 10.86 -3.01
N PHE A 276 12.02 11.49 -2.11
CA PHE A 276 13.47 11.29 -1.95
C PHE A 276 13.84 10.44 -0.73
N ASP A 277 12.87 9.82 -0.06
CA ASP A 277 13.14 8.88 1.02
C ASP A 277 13.90 7.65 0.48
N ASN A 278 14.92 7.22 1.22
CA ASN A 278 15.74 6.04 0.91
C ASN A 278 15.48 4.90 1.90
N SER A 279 14.38 4.97 2.63
CA SER A 279 13.86 3.89 3.46
C SER A 279 13.58 2.63 2.61
N ALA A 280 13.97 1.48 3.15
CA ALA A 280 13.79 0.18 2.51
C ALA A 280 12.30 -0.15 2.28
N PRO A 281 11.97 -1.00 1.28
CA PRO A 281 10.62 -1.51 1.09
C PRO A 281 10.02 -2.12 2.37
N ALA A 282 8.72 -1.89 2.60
CA ALA A 282 8.04 -2.31 3.82
C ALA A 282 7.91 -3.84 3.96
N ILE A 283 8.02 -4.58 2.85
CA ILE A 283 8.14 -6.05 2.83
C ILE A 283 9.28 -6.56 3.72
N THR A 284 10.38 -5.81 3.85
CA THR A 284 11.52 -6.18 4.71
C THR A 284 11.15 -6.26 6.20
N LEU A 285 10.02 -5.66 6.60
CA LEU A 285 9.57 -5.61 7.99
C LEU A 285 8.51 -6.70 8.30
N LEU A 286 7.78 -7.17 7.29
CA LEU A 286 6.65 -8.09 7.48
C LEU A 286 7.03 -9.43 8.13
N PRO A 287 8.16 -10.10 7.80
CA PRO A 287 8.53 -11.37 8.45
C PRO A 287 8.64 -11.28 9.98
N GLY A 288 9.30 -10.24 10.50
CA GLY A 288 9.45 -10.04 11.95
C GLY A 288 8.17 -9.58 12.65
N ILE A 289 7.24 -8.95 11.91
CA ILE A 289 5.90 -8.59 12.38
C ILE A 289 5.01 -9.85 12.49
N LEU A 290 5.04 -10.71 11.47
CA LEU A 290 4.27 -11.96 11.40
C LEU A 290 4.63 -12.96 12.51
N GLU A 291 5.80 -12.85 13.14
CA GLU A 291 6.14 -13.60 14.34
C GLU A 291 5.38 -13.17 15.60
N LYS A 292 4.76 -11.97 15.61
CA LYS A 292 4.20 -11.34 16.82
C LYS A 292 2.72 -11.00 16.71
N VAL A 293 2.23 -10.66 15.52
CA VAL A 293 0.85 -10.22 15.28
C VAL A 293 0.29 -10.78 13.96
N ASN A 294 -1.03 -10.82 13.83
CA ASN A 294 -1.67 -11.25 12.59
C ASN A 294 -1.61 -10.15 11.52
N VAL A 295 -1.44 -10.53 10.26
CA VAL A 295 -1.49 -9.60 9.12
C VAL A 295 -2.55 -10.09 8.16
N LEU A 296 -3.50 -9.21 7.85
CA LEU A 296 -4.44 -9.34 6.74
C LEU A 296 -3.94 -8.44 5.61
N LEU A 297 -3.67 -9.04 4.46
CA LEU A 297 -3.53 -8.34 3.19
C LEU A 297 -4.80 -8.58 2.39
N PHE A 298 -5.39 -7.54 1.83
CA PHE A 298 -6.57 -7.69 0.98
C PHE A 298 -6.46 -6.84 -0.28
N SER A 299 -6.91 -7.37 -1.42
CA SER A 299 -6.84 -6.67 -2.71
C SER A 299 -8.14 -6.80 -3.48
N GLY A 300 -8.67 -5.68 -3.96
CA GLY A 300 -9.70 -5.67 -5.01
C GLY A 300 -9.12 -6.11 -6.34
N ASP A 301 -9.82 -7.01 -7.04
CA ASP A 301 -9.31 -7.61 -8.28
C ASP A 301 -9.33 -6.69 -9.51
N GLN A 302 -9.96 -5.51 -9.45
CA GLN A 302 -10.03 -4.52 -10.54
C GLN A 302 -9.05 -3.35 -10.40
N ASP A 303 -8.29 -3.29 -9.30
CA ASP A 303 -7.25 -2.28 -9.09
C ASP A 303 -6.04 -2.52 -10.00
N LEU A 304 -5.58 -1.49 -10.72
CA LEU A 304 -4.31 -1.55 -11.46
C LEU A 304 -3.13 -1.15 -10.57
N ILE A 305 -3.21 0.00 -9.90
CA ILE A 305 -2.03 0.67 -9.29
C ILE A 305 -1.45 -0.12 -8.11
N CYS A 306 -2.26 -0.90 -7.39
CA CYS A 306 -1.79 -1.85 -6.38
C CYS A 306 -2.43 -3.23 -6.59
N ASN A 307 -2.42 -3.69 -7.85
CA ASN A 307 -3.10 -4.90 -8.28
C ASN A 307 -2.77 -6.17 -7.46
N HIS A 308 -3.74 -7.08 -7.48
CA HIS A 308 -3.71 -8.31 -6.71
C HIS A 308 -2.57 -9.26 -7.11
N ILE A 309 -2.16 -9.30 -8.39
CA ILE A 309 -1.05 -10.14 -8.86
C ILE A 309 0.27 -9.68 -8.22
N GLY A 310 0.49 -8.37 -8.06
CA GLY A 310 1.64 -7.82 -7.34
C GLY A 310 1.67 -8.22 -5.86
N THR A 311 0.50 -8.30 -5.23
CA THR A 311 0.36 -8.78 -3.84
C THR A 311 0.67 -10.28 -3.75
N GLU A 312 0.15 -11.08 -4.68
CA GLU A 312 0.38 -12.52 -4.76
C GLU A 312 1.86 -12.86 -5.05
N TYR A 313 2.52 -12.10 -5.93
CA TYR A 313 3.96 -12.22 -6.22
C TYR A 313 4.82 -11.84 -5.01
N MET A 314 4.47 -10.77 -4.29
CA MET A 314 5.16 -10.40 -3.05
C MET A 314 5.06 -11.53 -2.02
N ILE A 315 3.85 -12.09 -1.80
CA ILE A 315 3.67 -13.15 -0.81
C ILE A 315 4.43 -14.42 -1.20
N SER A 316 4.42 -14.83 -2.48
CA SER A 316 5.13 -16.02 -2.93
C SER A 316 6.67 -15.90 -2.86
N ASN A 317 7.20 -14.69 -2.81
CA ASN A 317 8.64 -14.42 -2.64
C ASN A 317 9.03 -14.04 -1.20
N MET A 318 8.07 -13.78 -0.32
CA MET A 318 8.32 -13.52 1.10
C MET A 318 8.64 -14.82 1.85
N THR A 319 9.70 -14.81 2.66
CA THR A 319 10.02 -15.84 3.64
C THR A 319 9.71 -15.34 5.04
N TRP A 320 8.86 -16.06 5.78
CA TRP A 320 8.54 -15.76 7.18
C TRP A 320 8.44 -17.03 8.01
N GLN A 321 8.82 -16.96 9.28
CA GLN A 321 8.83 -18.12 10.20
C GLN A 321 9.53 -19.37 9.61
N GLY A 322 10.56 -19.17 8.78
CA GLY A 322 11.40 -20.23 8.19
C GLY A 322 10.94 -20.82 6.85
N LEU A 323 9.78 -20.45 6.30
CA LEU A 323 9.29 -20.98 5.01
C LEU A 323 8.86 -19.85 4.05
N GLN A 324 9.11 -20.05 2.75
CA GLN A 324 8.77 -19.12 1.68
C GLN A 324 7.36 -19.37 1.15
N GLY A 325 6.60 -18.30 0.91
CA GLY A 325 5.26 -18.38 0.30
C GLY A 325 4.23 -19.10 1.19
N PHE A 326 2.98 -19.18 0.72
CA PHE A 326 1.98 -20.07 1.32
C PHE A 326 2.39 -21.53 1.15
N GLN A 327 2.29 -22.34 2.21
CA GLN A 327 2.62 -23.76 2.12
C GLN A 327 1.51 -24.55 1.39
N ALA A 328 1.85 -25.73 0.86
CA ALA A 328 0.95 -26.51 0.00
C ALA A 328 -0.29 -27.08 0.72
N ASP A 329 -0.31 -27.06 2.06
CA ASP A 329 -1.44 -27.41 2.91
C ASP A 329 -2.34 -26.21 3.29
N ALA A 330 -1.94 -24.98 2.92
CA ALA A 330 -2.77 -23.79 3.07
C ALA A 330 -3.90 -23.78 2.03
N ALA A 331 -5.10 -24.18 2.45
CA ALA A 331 -6.28 -24.25 1.58
C ALA A 331 -6.78 -22.86 1.15
N LYS A 332 -7.11 -22.73 -0.14
CA LYS A 332 -7.65 -21.51 -0.74
C LYS A 332 -9.17 -21.59 -0.80
N ASN A 333 -9.84 -20.89 0.11
CA ASN A 333 -11.26 -20.97 0.35
C ASN A 333 -12.01 -19.78 -0.27
N THR A 334 -13.34 -19.87 -0.39
CA THR A 334 -14.21 -18.75 -0.80
C THR A 334 -15.06 -18.25 0.37
N TRP A 335 -15.73 -17.10 0.21
CA TRP A 335 -16.88 -16.76 1.06
C TRP A 335 -17.96 -15.98 0.30
N THR A 336 -19.17 -16.03 0.84
CA THR A 336 -20.35 -15.34 0.31
C THR A 336 -20.90 -14.33 1.30
N VAL A 337 -21.42 -13.22 0.78
CA VAL A 337 -22.12 -12.17 1.54
C VAL A 337 -23.45 -11.84 0.86
N ASP A 338 -24.54 -11.88 1.62
CA ASP A 338 -25.93 -11.83 1.15
C ASP A 338 -26.20 -12.71 -0.09
N GLY A 339 -25.61 -13.91 -0.08
CA GLY A 339 -25.76 -14.92 -1.14
C GLY A 339 -24.88 -14.70 -2.38
N HIS A 340 -24.10 -13.62 -2.44
CA HIS A 340 -23.19 -13.32 -3.54
C HIS A 340 -21.77 -13.77 -3.19
N LEU A 341 -21.04 -14.33 -4.15
CA LEU A 341 -19.61 -14.67 -3.99
C LEU A 341 -18.81 -13.38 -3.85
N ALA A 342 -18.19 -13.19 -2.68
CA ALA A 342 -17.52 -11.94 -2.33
C ALA A 342 -16.01 -11.95 -2.66
N GLY A 343 -15.40 -13.14 -2.64
CA GLY A 343 -13.97 -13.28 -2.86
C GLY A 343 -13.43 -14.65 -2.47
N GLU A 344 -12.11 -14.73 -2.52
CA GLU A 344 -11.29 -15.88 -2.16
C GLU A 344 -10.24 -15.49 -1.10
N TRP A 345 -9.87 -16.43 -0.24
CA TRP A 345 -8.94 -16.19 0.87
C TRP A 345 -8.07 -17.41 1.16
N ILE A 346 -6.90 -17.16 1.74
CA ILE A 346 -5.93 -18.16 2.15
C ILE A 346 -5.22 -17.67 3.42
N GLN A 347 -4.92 -18.58 4.34
CA GLN A 347 -4.29 -18.24 5.62
C GLN A 347 -3.20 -19.25 5.99
N ASP A 348 -2.05 -18.75 6.45
CA ASP A 348 -0.89 -19.53 6.88
C ASP A 348 0.00 -18.69 7.81
N ARG A 349 0.54 -19.27 8.89
CA ARG A 349 1.55 -18.65 9.79
C ARG A 349 1.30 -17.15 10.06
N ASN A 350 0.11 -16.82 10.57
CA ASN A 350 -0.38 -15.48 10.92
C ASN A 350 -0.61 -14.50 9.75
N LEU A 351 -0.31 -14.88 8.50
CA LEU A 351 -0.68 -14.14 7.30
C LEU A 351 -2.03 -14.64 6.77
N THR A 352 -2.96 -13.72 6.52
CA THR A 352 -4.18 -13.96 5.75
C THR A 352 -4.12 -13.09 4.50
N TYR A 353 -4.32 -13.70 3.33
CA TYR A 353 -4.52 -12.96 2.08
C TYR A 353 -5.95 -13.14 1.59
N VAL A 354 -6.54 -12.06 1.08
CA VAL A 354 -7.93 -11.99 0.62
C VAL A 354 -7.97 -11.27 -0.73
N LYS A 355 -8.52 -11.90 -1.77
CA LYS A 355 -8.87 -11.22 -3.01
C LYS A 355 -10.38 -11.05 -3.10
N LEU A 356 -10.83 -9.81 -3.22
CA LEU A 356 -12.25 -9.48 -3.34
C LEU A 356 -12.60 -9.32 -4.82
N PHE A 357 -13.67 -9.99 -5.24
CA PHE A 357 -14.11 -9.95 -6.63
C PHE A 357 -14.92 -8.70 -6.91
N ASN A 358 -14.74 -8.13 -8.11
CA ASN A 358 -15.39 -6.91 -8.59
C ASN A 358 -15.13 -5.64 -7.77
N ALA A 359 -14.04 -5.58 -7.01
CA ALA A 359 -13.67 -4.45 -6.16
C ALA A 359 -12.46 -3.66 -6.73
N SER A 360 -12.48 -2.34 -6.54
CA SER A 360 -11.44 -1.39 -6.95
C SER A 360 -10.29 -1.32 -5.95
N HIS A 361 -9.43 -0.31 -6.10
CA HIS A 361 -8.43 0.10 -5.11
C HIS A 361 -9.03 0.33 -3.72
N MET A 362 -10.19 1.01 -3.64
CA MET A 362 -10.92 1.27 -2.40
C MET A 362 -11.92 0.14 -2.14
N VAL A 363 -11.44 -1.04 -1.77
CA VAL A 363 -12.29 -2.22 -1.51
C VAL A 363 -13.55 -1.94 -0.67
N PRO A 364 -13.50 -1.17 0.44
CA PRO A 364 -14.72 -0.90 1.21
C PRO A 364 -15.71 -0.02 0.46
N TYR A 365 -15.27 0.84 -0.48
CA TYR A 365 -16.15 1.65 -1.33
C TYR A 365 -17.07 0.76 -2.17
N ASP A 366 -16.54 -0.21 -2.93
CA ASP A 366 -17.36 -1.07 -3.80
C ASP A 366 -18.11 -2.17 -3.04
N ALA A 367 -17.43 -2.80 -2.07
CA ALA A 367 -17.91 -4.01 -1.39
C ALA A 367 -18.08 -3.81 0.13
N PRO A 368 -18.87 -2.82 0.60
CA PRO A 368 -18.89 -2.38 1.99
C PRO A 368 -19.26 -3.49 3.00
N LEU A 369 -20.19 -4.37 2.66
CA LEU A 369 -20.58 -5.48 3.54
C LEU A 369 -19.52 -6.59 3.58
N ALA A 370 -18.87 -6.88 2.44
CA ALA A 370 -17.79 -7.86 2.38
C ALA A 370 -16.54 -7.39 3.11
N ALA A 371 -16.17 -6.11 2.95
CA ALA A 371 -15.07 -5.50 3.69
C ALA A 371 -15.33 -5.49 5.20
N LEU A 372 -16.57 -5.21 5.63
CA LEU A 372 -16.96 -5.28 7.04
C LEU A 372 -16.89 -6.70 7.59
N ASP A 373 -17.41 -7.70 6.88
CA ASP A 373 -17.34 -9.10 7.32
C ASP A 373 -15.90 -9.62 7.39
N MET A 374 -15.10 -9.35 6.36
CA MET A 374 -13.66 -9.65 6.33
C MET A 374 -12.93 -9.07 7.57
N MET A 375 -13.14 -7.78 7.85
CA MET A 375 -12.50 -7.14 9.01
C MET A 375 -13.02 -7.69 10.34
N ASN A 376 -14.32 -8.00 10.45
CA ASN A 376 -14.89 -8.63 11.64
C ASN A 376 -14.27 -10.00 11.92
N ARG A 377 -14.13 -10.84 10.88
CA ARG A 377 -13.47 -12.15 10.95
C ARG A 377 -12.01 -12.01 11.40
N PHE A 378 -11.26 -11.08 10.81
CA PHE A 378 -9.87 -10.79 11.18
C PHE A 378 -9.71 -10.31 12.63
N MET A 379 -10.67 -9.53 13.14
CA MET A 379 -10.70 -9.12 14.55
C MET A 379 -11.15 -10.22 15.52
N GLY A 380 -11.54 -11.40 15.02
CA GLY A 380 -12.06 -12.52 15.82
C GLY A 380 -13.45 -12.27 16.39
N LEU A 381 -14.29 -11.48 15.71
CA LEU A 381 -15.66 -11.19 16.11
C LEU A 381 -16.63 -12.29 15.68
N ASP A 382 -17.67 -12.48 16.47
CA ASP A 382 -18.78 -13.37 16.12
C ASP A 382 -19.61 -12.77 14.97
N THR A 383 -19.43 -13.34 13.78
CA THR A 383 -20.13 -12.93 12.55
C THR A 383 -21.66 -13.11 12.62
N SER A 384 -22.19 -13.90 13.56
CA SER A 384 -23.65 -14.01 13.76
C SER A 384 -24.30 -12.74 14.34
N LEU A 385 -23.49 -11.79 14.83
CA LEU A 385 -23.95 -10.47 15.27
C LEU A 385 -24.18 -9.49 14.10
N GLN A 386 -23.77 -9.83 12.88
CA GLN A 386 -23.95 -8.98 11.70
C GLN A 386 -25.42 -8.94 11.25
N SER A 387 -25.82 -7.84 10.62
CA SER A 387 -27.21 -7.62 10.18
C SER A 387 -27.54 -8.23 8.81
N PHE A 388 -26.59 -8.95 8.22
CA PHE A 388 -26.61 -9.52 6.88
C PHE A 388 -26.05 -10.95 6.90
N SER A 389 -26.29 -11.74 5.86
CA SER A 389 -25.85 -13.13 5.80
C SER A 389 -24.40 -13.21 5.32
N SER A 390 -23.53 -13.94 6.03
CA SER A 390 -22.21 -14.32 5.51
C SER A 390 -21.91 -15.80 5.78
N LYS A 391 -21.26 -16.47 4.82
CA LYS A 391 -20.84 -17.87 4.94
C LYS A 391 -19.48 -18.07 4.29
N LEU A 392 -18.57 -18.75 5.00
CA LEU A 392 -17.37 -19.33 4.37
C LEU A 392 -17.82 -20.52 3.50
N GLY A 393 -17.29 -20.61 2.29
CA GLY A 393 -17.32 -21.84 1.51
C GLY A 393 -16.31 -22.83 2.06
N THR A 394 -16.52 -24.12 1.78
CA THR A 394 -15.53 -25.17 1.98
C THR A 394 -15.20 -25.78 0.63
N ASP A 395 -13.94 -26.12 0.40
CA ASP A 395 -13.49 -26.77 -0.84
C ASP A 395 -14.33 -28.04 -1.11
N GLY A 396 -15.08 -28.02 -2.21
CA GLY A 396 -16.05 -29.07 -2.57
C GLY A 396 -17.20 -28.60 -3.45
N ASP A 397 -17.68 -27.36 -3.28
CA ASP A 397 -18.76 -26.78 -4.11
C ASP A 397 -18.28 -26.29 -5.50
N GLY A 398 -17.08 -26.71 -5.93
CA GLY A 398 -16.48 -26.39 -7.25
C GLY A 398 -16.86 -27.38 -8.37
N ASP A 399 -17.35 -28.57 -8.02
CA ASP A 399 -17.85 -29.59 -8.96
C ASP A 399 -19.36 -29.78 -8.76
N GLY A 400 -20.14 -28.76 -9.12
CA GLY A 400 -21.56 -28.89 -9.40
C GLY A 400 -21.80 -28.71 -10.89
N ASP A 401 -22.42 -29.71 -11.55
CA ASP A 401 -22.76 -29.67 -12.98
C ASP A 401 -23.47 -28.36 -13.34
N GLY A 402 -22.71 -27.43 -13.92
CA GLY A 402 -23.23 -26.28 -14.64
C GLY A 402 -23.64 -26.74 -16.02
N ASP A 403 -24.89 -27.20 -16.17
CA ASP A 403 -25.56 -27.20 -17.47
C ASP A 403 -25.37 -25.82 -18.12
N GLU A 404 -25.06 -25.80 -19.42
CA GLU A 404 -24.68 -24.60 -20.16
C GLU A 404 -25.83 -23.58 -20.29
N ASP A 405 -26.03 -22.71 -19.30
CA ASP A 405 -26.77 -21.46 -19.49
C ASP A 405 -25.77 -20.33 -19.79
N LEU A 406 -25.39 -20.26 -21.07
CA LEU A 406 -24.73 -19.10 -21.68
C LEU A 406 -25.51 -17.81 -21.36
N PRO A 407 -24.83 -16.67 -21.12
CA PRO A 407 -25.54 -15.41 -20.95
C PRO A 407 -26.38 -15.10 -22.21
N PRO A 408 -27.64 -14.68 -22.06
CA PRO A 408 -28.48 -14.36 -23.21
C PRO A 408 -27.82 -13.27 -24.04
N SER A 409 -27.73 -13.53 -25.34
CA SER A 409 -27.22 -12.59 -26.33
C SER A 409 -28.01 -11.27 -26.31
N LYS A 410 -27.36 -10.22 -26.84
CA LYS A 410 -27.89 -8.84 -26.91
C LYS A 410 -29.37 -8.80 -27.31
N PRO A 411 -30.19 -7.90 -26.73
CA PRO A 411 -31.58 -7.73 -27.15
C PRO A 411 -31.64 -7.33 -28.62
N GLU A 412 -32.30 -8.15 -29.43
CA GLU A 412 -32.66 -7.82 -30.80
C GLU A 412 -33.65 -6.63 -30.85
N PRO A 413 -33.65 -5.83 -31.94
CA PRO A 413 -34.61 -4.75 -32.10
C PRO A 413 -36.04 -5.32 -32.23
N PRO A 414 -37.06 -4.61 -31.73
CA PRO A 414 -38.44 -5.10 -31.74
C PRO A 414 -38.98 -5.26 -33.17
N GLU A 415 -39.49 -6.45 -33.48
CA GLU A 415 -40.24 -6.70 -34.73
C GLU A 415 -41.54 -5.88 -34.78
N PRO A 416 -41.98 -5.45 -35.98
CA PRO A 416 -43.16 -4.60 -36.15
C PRO A 416 -44.48 -5.38 -36.04
N GLU A 417 -45.53 -4.73 -35.53
CA GLU A 417 -46.89 -5.28 -35.48
C GLU A 417 -47.47 -5.59 -36.88
N PRO A 418 -48.31 -6.63 -37.02
CA PRO A 418 -48.82 -7.07 -38.32
C PRO A 418 -49.92 -6.14 -38.87
N SER A 419 -49.76 -5.72 -40.12
CA SER A 419 -50.78 -5.00 -40.89
C SER A 419 -51.62 -5.94 -41.78
N GLU A 420 -52.87 -5.55 -42.05
CA GLU A 420 -53.85 -6.33 -42.81
C GLU A 420 -53.46 -6.55 -44.29
N PRO A 421 -53.98 -7.61 -44.96
CA PRO A 421 -53.47 -8.05 -46.26
C PRO A 421 -54.18 -7.43 -47.48
N GLU A 422 -53.40 -7.09 -48.51
CA GLU A 422 -53.88 -6.88 -49.90
C GLU A 422 -52.91 -7.54 -50.93
N PRO A 423 -53.34 -7.76 -52.19
CA PRO A 423 -53.13 -9.08 -52.81
C PRO A 423 -51.97 -9.26 -53.82
N SER A 424 -51.78 -10.54 -54.13
CA SER A 424 -50.86 -11.25 -55.04
C SER A 424 -50.57 -10.72 -56.45
N GLU A 425 -49.37 -11.10 -56.95
CA GLU A 425 -48.95 -11.54 -58.32
C GLU A 425 -47.61 -10.87 -58.79
N PRO A 426 -46.82 -11.47 -59.71
CA PRO A 426 -46.14 -12.77 -59.58
C PRO A 426 -44.62 -12.71 -59.94
N GLU A 427 -43.90 -13.83 -59.81
CA GLU A 427 -42.47 -13.96 -60.19
C GLU A 427 -42.17 -13.73 -61.68
N PRO A 428 -40.89 -13.50 -62.06
CA PRO A 428 -40.21 -14.59 -62.78
C PRO A 428 -38.67 -14.77 -62.59
N SER A 429 -38.27 -16.05 -62.55
CA SER A 429 -37.10 -16.69 -63.20
C SER A 429 -35.64 -16.33 -62.82
N GLU A 430 -34.90 -17.37 -62.42
CA GLU A 430 -33.43 -17.51 -62.51
C GLU A 430 -32.91 -17.46 -63.96
N PRO A 431 -31.58 -17.32 -64.15
CA PRO A 431 -30.88 -18.41 -64.85
C PRO A 431 -29.42 -18.71 -64.41
N SER A 432 -29.16 -20.00 -64.17
CA SER A 432 -27.99 -20.82 -64.58
C SER A 432 -26.54 -20.39 -64.29
N GLU A 433 -25.82 -21.28 -63.60
CA GLU A 433 -24.35 -21.45 -63.58
C GLU A 433 -23.77 -21.89 -64.94
N PRO A 434 -22.44 -21.81 -65.09
CA PRO A 434 -21.71 -22.98 -65.59
C PRO A 434 -20.36 -23.27 -64.87
N GLU A 435 -20.20 -24.49 -64.37
CA GLU A 435 -18.92 -25.16 -64.09
C GLU A 435 -18.37 -25.89 -65.35
N PRO A 436 -17.20 -26.57 -65.31
CA PRO A 436 -15.88 -26.14 -64.81
C PRO A 436 -14.77 -26.40 -65.87
N SER A 437 -13.50 -26.17 -65.53
CA SER A 437 -12.36 -26.68 -66.33
C SER A 437 -11.31 -27.37 -65.47
N GLU A 438 -10.92 -28.58 -65.89
CA GLU A 438 -10.08 -29.54 -65.15
C GLU A 438 -8.60 -29.12 -64.98
N SER A 439 -7.99 -29.53 -63.87
CA SER A 439 -6.61 -30.04 -63.88
C SER A 439 -6.40 -31.04 -62.74
N THR A 440 -5.77 -32.19 -63.05
CA THR A 440 -5.64 -33.37 -62.19
C THR A 440 -4.41 -33.34 -61.25
N PRO A 441 -4.33 -34.22 -60.21
CA PRO A 441 -3.53 -33.97 -59.00
C PRO A 441 -2.27 -34.86 -58.85
N ALA A 442 -1.65 -34.76 -57.65
CA ALA A 442 -0.65 -35.63 -57.02
C ALA A 442 0.84 -35.31 -57.31
N PRO A 443 1.79 -35.59 -56.37
CA PRO A 443 1.65 -36.49 -55.21
C PRO A 443 1.93 -35.89 -53.82
N GLU A 444 1.52 -36.67 -52.83
CA GLU A 444 1.83 -36.50 -51.40
C GLU A 444 3.33 -36.67 -51.12
N SER A 445 3.87 -35.88 -50.19
CA SER A 445 5.17 -36.12 -49.55
C SER A 445 4.98 -36.32 -48.04
N LYS A 446 5.56 -37.41 -47.52
CA LYS A 446 5.54 -37.79 -46.09
C LYS A 446 6.25 -36.77 -45.20
N PRO A 447 5.96 -36.74 -43.88
CA PRO A 447 6.72 -35.94 -42.94
C PRO A 447 8.18 -36.39 -42.85
N GLU A 448 9.10 -35.42 -42.74
CA GLU A 448 10.49 -35.67 -42.35
C GLU A 448 10.59 -35.91 -40.83
N PRO A 449 11.60 -36.65 -40.35
CA PRO A 449 11.71 -37.02 -38.94
C PRO A 449 12.28 -35.88 -38.08
N GLU A 450 11.91 -35.90 -36.80
CA GLU A 450 12.52 -35.05 -35.75
C GLU A 450 14.03 -35.34 -35.62
N PRO A 451 14.87 -34.32 -35.37
CA PRO A 451 16.26 -34.54 -34.99
C PRO A 451 16.35 -35.03 -33.54
N GLU A 452 17.11 -36.11 -33.31
CA GLU A 452 17.47 -36.60 -31.97
C GLU A 452 18.30 -35.55 -31.20
N PRO A 453 18.21 -35.52 -29.85
CA PRO A 453 18.91 -34.52 -29.04
C PRO A 453 20.43 -34.69 -29.06
N GLU A 454 21.17 -33.59 -29.15
CA GLU A 454 22.62 -33.57 -28.94
C GLU A 454 22.96 -33.85 -27.45
N PRO A 455 24.06 -34.57 -27.15
CA PRO A 455 24.40 -34.97 -25.79
C PRO A 455 24.94 -33.80 -24.95
N GLU A 456 24.58 -33.79 -23.66
CA GLU A 456 25.13 -32.86 -22.67
C GLU A 456 26.66 -32.99 -22.51
N PRO A 457 27.40 -31.87 -22.38
CA PRO A 457 28.80 -31.90 -22.01
C PRO A 457 28.99 -32.05 -20.50
N GLU A 458 29.73 -33.07 -20.07
CA GLU A 458 30.22 -33.23 -18.68
C GLU A 458 31.15 -32.08 -18.24
N PRO A 459 31.28 -31.81 -16.92
CA PRO A 459 31.86 -30.57 -16.42
C PRO A 459 33.39 -30.51 -16.49
N GLU A 460 33.94 -29.43 -17.06
CA GLU A 460 35.36 -29.12 -16.98
C GLU A 460 35.78 -28.66 -15.57
N GLN A 461 36.78 -29.34 -15.01
CA GLN A 461 37.42 -28.96 -13.75
C GLN A 461 38.30 -27.70 -13.94
N GLN A 462 37.85 -26.53 -13.47
CA GLN A 462 38.70 -25.35 -13.39
C GLN A 462 39.64 -25.41 -12.18
N GLN A 463 40.94 -25.48 -12.45
CA GLN A 463 41.98 -25.40 -11.43
C GLN A 463 42.08 -23.98 -10.87
N GLN A 464 41.96 -23.84 -9.55
CA GLN A 464 42.19 -22.56 -8.87
C GLN A 464 43.68 -22.18 -8.94
N GLN A 465 43.99 -21.07 -9.62
CA GLN A 465 45.24 -20.34 -9.39
C GLN A 465 44.97 -19.13 -8.49
N GLN A 466 45.56 -19.14 -7.31
CA GLN A 466 45.51 -18.03 -6.36
C GLN A 466 46.26 -16.81 -6.93
N GLN A 467 45.61 -15.65 -6.97
CA GLN A 467 46.28 -14.35 -7.14
C GLN A 467 46.00 -13.49 -5.92
N GLN A 468 47.06 -12.94 -5.32
CA GLN A 468 46.97 -12.07 -4.15
C GLN A 468 46.53 -10.65 -4.52
N PRO A 469 45.80 -9.93 -3.66
CA PRO A 469 45.49 -8.52 -3.86
C PRO A 469 46.73 -7.63 -3.66
N PRO A 470 46.82 -6.48 -4.36
CA PRO A 470 47.93 -5.54 -4.21
C PRO A 470 47.83 -4.72 -2.91
N PRO A 471 48.97 -4.25 -2.33
CA PRO A 471 48.99 -3.45 -1.12
C PRO A 471 48.60 -1.98 -1.36
N PRO A 472 48.14 -1.25 -0.32
CA PRO A 472 47.74 0.16 -0.45
C PRO A 472 48.94 1.11 -0.60
N PRO A 473 48.85 2.17 -1.43
CA PRO A 473 49.89 3.17 -1.54
C PRO A 473 49.87 4.14 -0.34
N GLY A 474 51.00 4.24 0.36
CA GLY A 474 51.22 5.27 1.38
C GLY A 474 51.41 6.65 0.76
N GLY A 475 51.01 7.71 1.47
CA GLY A 475 51.14 9.08 0.99
C GLY A 475 52.50 9.70 1.26
N GLU A 476 52.92 10.63 0.41
CA GLU A 476 53.83 11.72 0.80
C GLU A 476 53.45 13.04 0.09
N LYS A 477 53.92 14.15 0.66
CA LYS A 477 53.60 15.55 0.32
C LYS A 477 54.19 15.96 -1.03
N VAL A 478 53.69 17.03 -1.65
CA VAL A 478 54.50 18.15 -2.20
C VAL A 478 53.61 19.42 -2.37
N ASP A 479 54.29 20.57 -2.39
CA ASP A 479 53.84 21.96 -2.29
C ASP A 479 52.88 22.56 -3.34
N ILE A 480 52.38 23.74 -2.94
CA ILE A 480 51.57 24.73 -3.65
C ILE A 480 52.39 25.49 -4.70
N ASP A 481 51.88 25.70 -5.92
CA ASP A 481 52.25 26.87 -6.74
C ASP A 481 51.08 27.39 -7.62
N GLN A 482 51.22 28.62 -8.12
CA GLN A 482 50.13 29.51 -8.55
C GLN A 482 49.69 29.36 -10.03
N PRO A 483 48.43 29.71 -10.37
CA PRO A 483 48.00 29.85 -11.76
C PRO A 483 48.37 31.22 -12.37
N LYS A 484 48.97 31.21 -13.57
CA LYS A 484 49.16 32.42 -14.39
C LYS A 484 47.94 32.74 -15.26
N LYS A 485 47.71 34.04 -15.49
CA LYS A 485 46.58 34.61 -16.25
C LYS A 485 46.70 34.41 -17.77
N SER A 486 45.55 34.35 -18.44
CA SER A 486 45.34 34.93 -19.78
C SER A 486 43.90 35.46 -19.91
N LEU A 487 43.69 36.54 -20.66
CA LEU A 487 42.43 37.31 -20.75
C LEU A 487 41.79 37.22 -22.15
N MET A 488 40.45 37.30 -22.20
CA MET A 488 39.63 38.24 -23.00
C MET A 488 38.14 37.95 -22.68
N SER A 489 37.39 38.82 -21.99
CA SER A 489 36.70 40.02 -22.49
C SER A 489 35.60 39.67 -23.50
N ALA A 490 34.29 39.93 -23.28
CA ALA A 490 33.58 40.63 -22.18
C ALA A 490 32.19 39.92 -21.98
N ASN A 491 31.14 40.41 -21.31
CA ASN A 491 30.79 41.73 -20.74
C ASN A 491 29.65 41.61 -19.71
N GLY A 492 29.32 42.69 -18.97
CA GLY A 492 28.03 42.83 -18.24
C GLY A 492 28.06 42.88 -16.70
N SER A 493 27.85 44.09 -16.17
CA SER A 493 27.41 44.50 -14.81
C SER A 493 26.47 43.55 -14.04
N ALA A 494 26.41 43.49 -12.69
CA ALA A 494 27.16 44.18 -11.62
C ALA A 494 26.83 43.56 -10.22
N ALA A 495 27.47 44.11 -9.17
CA ALA A 495 27.13 44.01 -7.74
C ALA A 495 27.53 42.73 -6.97
N LEU A 496 28.73 42.79 -6.39
CA LEU A 496 29.21 41.96 -5.28
C LEU A 496 28.50 42.33 -3.96
N LEU A 497 28.28 41.36 -3.06
CA LEU A 497 28.39 41.62 -1.62
C LEU A 497 29.14 40.47 -0.93
N LEU A 498 30.20 40.82 -0.20
CA LEU A 498 31.07 39.88 0.49
C LEU A 498 30.51 39.56 1.88
N VAL A 499 30.44 38.29 2.25
CA VAL A 499 30.22 37.88 3.66
C VAL A 499 31.58 37.74 4.34
N LEU A 500 31.84 38.56 5.35
CA LEU A 500 32.97 38.44 6.27
C LEU A 500 32.48 37.89 7.60
N ILE A 501 33.01 36.72 8.00
CA ILE A 501 32.75 36.12 9.30
C ILE A 501 33.79 36.66 10.31
N ILE A 502 33.33 37.36 11.34
CA ILE A 502 34.10 37.66 12.55
C ILE A 502 33.19 37.43 13.77
N ALA A 503 33.70 36.69 14.76
CA ALA A 503 33.01 36.39 16.01
C ALA A 503 32.97 37.61 16.96
N GLY A 504 31.91 37.72 17.76
CA GLY A 504 31.82 38.76 18.79
C GLY A 504 30.54 38.70 19.63
N VAL A 505 30.68 38.37 20.91
CA VAL A 505 29.60 38.40 21.92
C VAL A 505 29.11 39.83 22.14
N GLY A 506 27.79 40.06 22.20
CA GLY A 506 27.20 41.38 22.43
C GLY A 506 25.77 41.33 22.96
N VAL A 507 25.61 41.40 24.29
CA VAL A 507 24.30 41.55 24.96
C VAL A 507 23.76 42.95 24.73
N PHE A 508 22.48 43.08 24.35
CA PHE A 508 21.75 44.35 24.43
C PHE A 508 20.38 44.20 25.09
N ILE A 509 20.21 44.93 26.19
CA ILE A 509 18.93 45.17 26.87
C ILE A 509 18.32 46.43 26.24
N VAL A 510 17.03 46.37 25.87
CA VAL A 510 16.24 47.58 25.54
C VAL A 510 14.95 47.59 26.36
N VAL A 511 14.69 48.74 26.99
CA VAL A 511 13.63 48.93 27.98
C VAL A 511 12.34 49.45 27.32
N ARG A 512 11.18 48.98 27.83
CA ARG A 512 9.83 49.42 27.44
C ARG A 512 9.62 50.94 27.56
N LYS A 513 8.67 51.46 26.77
CA LYS A 513 7.94 52.69 27.09
C LYS A 513 6.42 52.50 26.85
N ASN A 514 5.62 52.64 27.91
CA ASN A 514 4.16 52.64 27.85
C ASN A 514 3.63 54.01 27.40
N GLN A 515 2.47 54.02 26.71
CA GLN A 515 1.45 55.06 26.82
C GLN A 515 0.03 54.43 26.82
N ASP A 516 -0.95 55.22 27.26
CA ASP A 516 -2.11 54.78 28.04
C ASP A 516 -3.49 54.85 27.33
N ARG A 517 -4.47 54.14 27.93
CA ARG A 517 -5.95 54.37 27.89
C ARG A 517 -6.69 53.99 26.58
N LYS A 518 -7.91 53.40 26.62
CA LYS A 518 -9.00 53.36 27.63
C LYS A 518 -9.85 52.06 27.53
N LYS A 519 -10.46 51.60 28.64
CA LYS A 519 -11.57 50.60 28.70
C LYS A 519 -12.95 51.31 28.65
N PRO A 520 -14.03 50.60 28.28
CA PRO A 520 -14.94 49.91 29.24
C PRO A 520 -15.29 48.47 28.78
N SER A 521 -15.96 47.57 29.52
CA SER A 521 -16.03 47.15 30.93
C SER A 521 -17.24 46.19 31.01
N GLY A 522 -17.06 44.97 31.54
CA GLY A 522 -18.11 43.93 31.67
C GLY A 522 -17.92 42.78 30.67
N GLY A 523 -17.85 41.50 31.06
CA GLY A 523 -17.75 40.95 32.41
C GLY A 523 -18.30 39.52 32.49
N HIS A 524 -17.44 38.52 32.65
CA HIS A 524 -17.60 37.28 33.43
C HIS A 524 -16.46 36.30 33.12
N ASP A 525 -15.83 35.81 34.19
CA ASP A 525 -15.25 34.48 34.47
C ASP A 525 -14.96 33.51 33.29
N GLY A 526 -13.81 32.84 33.19
CA GLY A 526 -12.65 32.84 34.09
C GLY A 526 -11.99 31.45 34.25
N VAL A 527 -11.17 31.02 33.30
CA VAL A 527 -10.15 29.97 33.49
C VAL A 527 -8.86 30.41 32.79
N GLN A 528 -7.74 30.49 33.52
CA GLN A 528 -6.44 30.86 32.96
C GLN A 528 -5.61 29.61 32.64
N TRP A 529 -5.04 29.59 31.44
CA TRP A 529 -3.95 28.68 31.08
C TRP A 529 -2.63 29.20 31.63
N PHE A 530 -1.86 28.35 32.31
CA PHE A 530 -0.48 28.64 32.72
C PHE A 530 0.51 28.17 31.65
N PRO A 531 1.37 29.05 31.08
CA PRO A 531 2.47 28.62 30.24
C PRO A 531 3.67 28.22 31.12
N LEU A 532 4.00 26.93 31.15
CA LEU A 532 5.25 26.45 31.75
C LEU A 532 6.39 26.50 30.72
N SER A 533 7.02 27.65 30.59
CA SER A 533 8.36 27.75 30.02
C SER A 533 9.40 27.53 31.13
N GLY A 534 10.13 26.41 31.08
CA GLY A 534 11.12 26.04 32.09
C GLY A 534 12.29 25.28 31.49
N ASN A 535 13.29 26.00 30.96
CA ASN A 535 14.60 25.43 30.71
C ASN A 535 15.29 25.15 32.06
N ASP A 536 15.53 23.88 32.39
CA ASP A 536 16.61 23.53 33.32
C ASP A 536 17.14 22.12 33.07
N PHE A 537 18.10 21.99 32.14
CA PHE A 537 18.97 20.83 32.02
C PHE A 537 20.35 21.29 31.53
N SER A 538 21.31 21.37 32.46
CA SER A 538 22.73 21.53 32.12
C SER A 538 23.52 20.31 32.57
N ASN A 539 24.31 19.75 31.66
CA ASN A 539 25.45 18.87 31.90
C ASN A 539 25.19 17.56 32.68
N HIS A 540 25.03 16.47 31.93
CA HIS A 540 25.97 15.35 31.97
C HIS A 540 26.14 14.80 30.54
N GLY A 541 27.21 15.20 29.86
CA GLY A 541 27.47 14.77 28.48
C GLY A 541 28.17 13.42 28.44
N ARG A 542 27.57 12.45 27.74
CA ARG A 542 28.32 11.47 26.94
C ARG A 542 27.83 11.54 25.51
N ARG A 543 28.80 11.73 24.62
CA ARG A 543 28.66 11.57 23.17
C ARG A 543 28.69 10.07 22.91
N LEU A 544 27.67 9.53 22.27
CA LEU A 544 27.71 8.16 21.75
C LEU A 544 28.36 8.26 20.36
N ASP A 545 29.48 7.56 20.19
CA ASP A 545 30.19 7.45 18.91
C ASP A 545 29.68 6.22 18.13
N GLU A 546 29.95 6.24 16.83
CA GLU A 546 29.30 5.45 15.78
C GLU A 546 29.79 3.98 15.67
N ASN A 547 30.13 3.33 16.79
CA ASN A 547 30.90 2.06 16.79
C ASN A 547 30.34 0.88 17.63
N ASP A 548 29.18 1.00 18.27
CA ASP A 548 28.58 -0.10 19.07
C ASP A 548 27.60 -0.99 18.27
N LEU A 549 27.78 -1.11 16.94
CA LEU A 549 26.97 -1.95 16.03
C LEU A 549 27.74 -3.15 15.44
N HIS A 550 28.54 -3.83 16.26
CA HIS A 550 29.17 -5.11 15.89
C HIS A 550 29.33 -6.08 17.08
N GLU A 551 28.22 -6.53 17.68
CA GLU A 551 28.23 -7.79 18.42
C GLU A 551 26.83 -8.43 18.48
N LEU A 552 26.61 -9.42 17.60
CA LEU A 552 25.73 -10.61 17.75
C LEU A 552 25.57 -11.30 16.38
N VAL A 553 26.68 -11.82 15.85
CA VAL A 553 26.64 -12.82 14.78
C VAL A 553 26.36 -14.16 15.45
N VAL A 554 25.25 -14.81 15.09
CA VAL A 554 24.99 -16.21 15.47
C VAL A 554 25.64 -17.09 14.40
N GLU A 555 26.83 -17.62 14.70
CA GLU A 555 27.48 -18.61 13.82
C GLU A 555 26.74 -19.95 13.89
N SER A 556 26.27 -20.41 12.73
CA SER A 556 25.83 -21.79 12.51
C SER A 556 27.05 -22.72 12.42
N GLY A 557 27.32 -23.47 13.50
CA GLY A 557 28.38 -24.47 13.55
C GLY A 557 27.86 -25.89 13.33
N ILE A 558 28.06 -26.45 12.13
CA ILE A 558 27.96 -27.89 11.87
C ILE A 558 29.21 -28.56 12.47
N ILE A 559 29.02 -29.67 13.19
CA ILE A 559 30.09 -30.61 13.52
C ILE A 559 29.61 -32.01 13.15
N ASP A 560 30.16 -32.53 12.05
CA ASP A 560 30.22 -33.96 11.77
C ASP A 560 31.44 -34.57 12.48
N SER A 561 31.26 -35.76 13.04
CA SER A 561 32.32 -36.76 13.16
C SER A 561 31.69 -38.13 13.42
N ASP A 562 31.75 -38.97 12.39
CA ASP A 562 31.44 -40.40 12.41
C ASP A 562 32.21 -41.17 13.52
N ASP A 563 31.63 -42.26 14.03
CA ASP A 563 32.04 -43.63 13.66
C ASP A 563 31.48 -44.73 14.61
N ASP A 564 31.08 -45.85 13.99
CA ASP A 564 31.11 -47.26 14.41
C ASP A 564 30.22 -47.86 15.54
N ASP A 565 29.28 -48.70 15.05
CA ASP A 565 29.02 -50.11 15.38
C ASP A 565 28.31 -50.59 16.68
N ASP A 566 27.08 -51.07 16.45
CA ASP A 566 26.46 -52.33 16.89
C ASP A 566 27.13 -53.21 17.98
N ASP A 567 26.39 -53.52 19.06
CA ASP A 567 26.01 -54.93 19.34
C ASP A 567 24.89 -55.11 20.41
N ASN A 568 23.73 -55.57 19.94
CA ASN A 568 22.86 -56.65 20.45
C ASN A 568 22.49 -56.93 21.94
N PHE A 569 21.23 -57.41 22.06
CA PHE A 569 20.63 -58.32 23.06
C PHE A 569 20.54 -57.96 24.56
N GLY A 570 19.29 -57.99 25.07
CA GLY A 570 18.95 -59.00 26.10
C GLY A 570 18.28 -58.55 27.42
N THR A 571 16.94 -58.48 27.42
CA THR A 571 16.01 -58.94 28.50
C THR A 571 16.42 -58.80 29.99
N SER A 572 15.57 -58.25 30.87
CA SER A 572 14.46 -59.04 31.44
C SER A 572 13.57 -58.29 32.46
N ARG A 573 12.40 -58.90 32.73
CA ARG A 573 11.27 -58.46 33.57
C ARG A 573 11.60 -58.15 35.05
N GLY A 574 10.89 -57.15 35.59
CA GLY A 574 10.54 -57.04 37.01
C GLY A 574 9.04 -56.77 37.18
N SER A 575 8.34 -57.55 38.01
CA SER A 575 6.87 -57.51 38.17
C SER A 575 6.43 -56.80 39.44
N ARG A 576 5.27 -56.12 39.41
CA ARG A 576 4.20 -56.28 40.41
C ARG A 576 2.84 -55.75 39.92
N ASN A 577 1.83 -56.60 40.13
CA ASN A 577 0.38 -56.53 39.85
C ASN A 577 -0.26 -55.15 39.63
#